data_AF-A0A7L3PLI5-F1
#
_entry.id   AF-A0A7L3PLI5-F1
#
_cell.length_a   1.000
_cell.length_b   1.000
_cell.length_c   1.000
_cell.angle_alpha   90.00
_cell.angle_beta   90.00
_cell.angle_gamma   90.00
#
_symmetry.space_group_name_H-M   'P 1'
#
loop_
_entity.id
_entity.type
_entity.pdbx_description
1 polymer ?
#
loop_
_entity_poly.entity_id
_entity_poly.type
_entity_poly.pdbx_seq_one_letter_code
_entity_poly.pdbx_strand_id
1 'polypeptide(L)'
;QQEERSKVDDLRGTPMSVGTLEEIIDDNHAIVSTSVGSEHYVSILSFVDKDLLEPGCSVLLNHKVHAVIGVLMDDTDPLVTVMKVEKAPQETYADIGGLDNQIQEIK
;
A
#
# COMPACT_ATOMS: atom_id res chain seq x y z
N GLN A 1 -18.91 0.58 18.26
CA GLN A 1 -17.92 -0.14 17.44
C GLN A 1 -18.50 -0.78 16.17
N GLN A 2 -19.35 -1.82 16.24
CA GLN A 2 -19.84 -2.46 14.99
C GLN A 2 -20.78 -1.56 14.17
N GLU A 3 -21.60 -0.76 14.84
CA GLU A 3 -22.51 0.20 14.18
C GLU A 3 -21.76 1.36 13.50
N GLU A 4 -20.63 1.80 14.07
CA GLU A 4 -19.78 2.84 13.47
C GLU A 4 -19.08 2.30 12.23
N ARG A 5 -18.61 1.05 12.26
CA ARG A 5 -18.04 0.39 11.08
C ARG A 5 -19.04 0.25 9.95
N SER A 6 -20.30 -0.08 10.25
CA SER A 6 -21.36 -0.16 9.25
C SER A 6 -21.62 1.20 8.59
N LYS A 7 -21.73 2.27 9.40
CA LYS A 7 -21.94 3.63 8.88
C LYS A 7 -20.77 4.11 8.02
N VAL A 8 -19.55 3.74 8.38
CA VAL A 8 -18.37 4.02 7.56
C VAL A 8 -18.49 3.29 6.23
N ASP A 9 -18.85 2.00 6.22
CA ASP A 9 -19.01 1.20 5.00
C ASP A 9 -20.09 1.78 4.04
N ASP A 10 -21.21 2.26 4.60
CA ASP A 10 -22.23 2.98 3.85
C ASP A 10 -21.69 4.28 3.22
N LEU A 11 -20.82 4.99 3.94
CA LEU A 11 -20.12 6.21 3.47
C LEU A 11 -19.05 5.91 2.43
N ARG A 12 -18.38 4.75 2.52
CA ARG A 12 -17.40 4.30 1.52
C ARG A 12 -18.09 4.15 0.18
N GLY A 13 -19.25 3.49 0.19
CA GLY A 13 -20.05 3.26 -1.00
C GLY A 13 -19.34 2.37 -2.03
N THR A 14 -20.12 1.59 -2.74
CA THR A 14 -19.66 0.85 -3.93
C THR A 14 -20.15 1.61 -5.16
N PRO A 15 -19.29 1.94 -6.15
CA PRO A 15 -17.91 1.51 -6.36
C PRO A 15 -16.86 2.44 -5.73
N MET A 16 -15.70 1.88 -5.39
CA MET A 16 -14.50 2.61 -4.98
C MET A 16 -13.60 2.80 -6.20
N SER A 17 -13.09 4.02 -6.39
CA SER A 17 -12.09 4.32 -7.41
C SER A 17 -10.70 4.30 -6.79
N VAL A 18 -9.69 3.91 -7.56
CA VAL A 18 -8.29 3.98 -7.14
C VAL A 18 -7.67 5.24 -7.73
N GLY A 19 -6.93 5.97 -6.91
CA GLY A 19 -6.12 7.11 -7.33
C GLY A 19 -4.76 7.09 -6.62
N THR A 20 -3.87 7.96 -7.05
CA THR A 20 -2.57 8.16 -6.43
C THR A 20 -2.59 9.48 -5.69
N LEU A 21 -2.07 9.49 -4.46
CA LEU A 21 -1.93 10.73 -3.71
C LEU A 21 -0.69 11.48 -4.22
N GLU A 22 -0.86 12.72 -4.67
CA GLU A 22 0.26 13.54 -5.13
C GLU A 22 0.79 14.44 -4.01
N GLU A 23 -0.11 15.22 -3.41
CA GLU A 23 0.28 16.24 -2.43
C GLU A 23 -0.75 16.32 -1.31
N ILE A 24 -0.26 16.44 -0.07
CA ILE A 24 -1.08 16.73 1.10
C ILE A 24 -1.01 18.23 1.34
N ILE A 25 -2.15 18.91 1.20
CA ILE A 25 -2.22 20.36 1.37
C ILE A 25 -2.37 20.69 2.86
N ASP A 26 -3.32 20.02 3.51
CA ASP A 26 -3.57 20.18 4.92
C ASP A 26 -4.05 18.87 5.57
N ASP A 27 -4.43 18.98 6.84
CA ASP A 27 -4.91 17.88 7.66
C ASP A 27 -6.18 17.19 7.16
N ASN A 28 -6.99 17.87 6.34
CA ASN A 28 -8.29 17.40 5.88
C ASN A 28 -8.41 17.41 4.35
N HIS A 29 -7.38 17.84 3.62
CA HIS A 29 -7.41 18.02 2.18
C HIS A 29 -6.11 17.55 1.54
N ALA A 30 -6.26 16.79 0.46
CA ALA A 30 -5.17 16.32 -0.37
C ALA A 30 -5.53 16.50 -1.84
N ILE A 31 -4.49 16.58 -2.66
CA ILE A 31 -4.59 16.47 -4.12
C ILE A 31 -4.34 15.02 -4.48
N VAL A 32 -5.31 14.46 -5.19
CA VAL A 32 -5.24 13.08 -5.70
C VAL A 32 -5.31 13.10 -7.21
N SER A 33 -4.44 12.31 -7.82
CA SER A 33 -4.47 12.04 -9.25
C SER A 33 -5.27 10.77 -9.49
N THR A 34 -6.32 10.85 -10.29
CA THR A 34 -7.07 9.66 -10.71
C THR A 34 -6.31 8.92 -11.81
N SER A 35 -6.66 7.66 -12.07
CA SER A 35 -6.03 6.85 -13.13
C SER A 35 -6.08 7.45 -14.54
N VAL A 36 -6.95 8.44 -14.77
CA VAL A 36 -7.05 9.19 -16.03
C VAL A 36 -6.15 10.43 -16.08
N GLY A 37 -5.35 10.67 -15.03
CA GLY A 37 -4.44 11.81 -14.92
C GLY A 37 -5.12 13.14 -14.57
N SER A 38 -6.37 13.12 -14.11
CA SER A 38 -7.02 14.33 -13.60
C SER A 38 -6.82 14.46 -12.09
N GLU A 39 -6.25 15.60 -11.73
CA GLU A 39 -6.02 16.05 -10.36
C GLU A 39 -7.32 16.58 -9.76
N HIS A 40 -7.66 16.08 -8.57
CA HIS A 40 -8.82 16.54 -7.83
C HIS A 40 -8.39 17.00 -6.44
N TYR A 41 -8.90 18.16 -6.03
CA TYR A 41 -8.83 18.62 -4.66
C TYR A 41 -9.92 17.93 -3.85
N VAL A 42 -9.52 17.08 -2.91
CA VAL A 42 -10.42 16.17 -2.22
C VAL A 42 -10.23 16.25 -0.72
N SER A 43 -11.30 15.94 0.02
CA SER A 43 -11.24 15.89 1.47
C SER A 43 -10.90 14.48 1.97
N ILE A 44 -10.11 14.44 3.04
CA ILE A 44 -9.72 13.24 3.77
C ILE A 44 -10.77 12.96 4.85
N LEU A 45 -11.33 11.75 4.85
CA LEU A 45 -12.29 11.34 5.87
C LEU A 45 -11.57 11.07 7.20
N SER A 46 -12.19 11.45 8.32
CA SER A 46 -11.58 11.41 9.66
C SER A 46 -11.20 10.03 10.19
N PHE A 47 -11.61 8.95 9.51
CA PHE A 47 -11.25 7.58 9.87
C PHE A 47 -10.00 7.07 9.14
N VAL A 48 -9.41 7.89 8.27
CA VAL A 48 -8.14 7.60 7.62
C VAL A 48 -7.01 8.09 8.53
N ASP A 49 -6.02 7.23 8.73
CA ASP A 49 -4.82 7.57 9.47
C ASP A 49 -3.86 8.35 8.57
N LYS A 50 -3.42 9.51 9.03
CA LYS A 50 -2.57 10.44 8.28
C LYS A 50 -1.11 10.02 8.30
N ASP A 51 -0.70 9.28 9.32
CA ASP A 51 0.67 8.78 9.43
C ASP A 51 0.97 7.71 8.37
N LEU A 52 -0.06 7.15 7.76
CA LEU A 52 0.00 6.17 6.66
C LEU A 52 -0.16 6.82 5.27
N LEU A 53 -0.45 8.13 5.20
CA LEU A 53 -0.57 8.85 3.93
C LEU A 53 0.78 9.39 3.51
N GLU A 54 1.45 8.69 2.59
CA GLU A 54 2.66 9.18 1.95
C GLU A 54 2.37 9.59 0.49
N PRO A 55 3.02 10.68 -0.02
CA PRO A 55 3.00 11.00 -1.43
C PRO A 55 3.45 9.83 -2.30
N GLY A 56 2.68 9.51 -3.33
CA GLY A 56 2.92 8.36 -4.21
C GLY A 56 2.20 7.08 -3.80
N CYS A 57 1.57 7.02 -2.62
CA CYS A 57 0.75 5.88 -2.25
C CYS A 57 -0.57 5.83 -3.05
N SER A 58 -1.00 4.61 -3.34
CA SER A 58 -2.34 4.33 -3.86
C SER A 58 -3.40 4.56 -2.77
N VAL A 59 -4.38 5.42 -3.08
CA VAL A 59 -5.50 5.76 -2.19
C VAL A 59 -6.83 5.36 -2.81
N LEU A 60 -7.80 5.04 -1.95
CA LEU A 60 -9.17 4.73 -2.31
C LEU A 60 -10.03 5.98 -2.26
N LEU A 61 -10.72 6.25 -3.36
CA LEU A 61 -11.56 7.41 -3.58
C LEU A 61 -13.03 6.99 -3.72
N ASN A 62 -13.94 7.80 -3.19
CA ASN A 62 -15.37 7.62 -3.43
C ASN A 62 -15.72 8.06 -4.85
N HIS A 63 -16.40 7.24 -5.65
CA HIS A 63 -16.78 7.60 -7.01
C HIS A 63 -17.73 8.83 -7.10
N LYS A 64 -18.53 9.13 -6.07
CA LYS A 64 -19.48 10.26 -6.10
C LYS A 64 -18.86 11.57 -5.65
N VAL A 65 -18.14 11.54 -4.53
CA VAL A 65 -17.66 12.74 -3.82
C VAL A 65 -16.16 12.96 -4.04
N HIS A 66 -15.46 11.99 -4.63
CA HIS A 66 -14.00 11.96 -4.77
C HIS A 66 -13.25 12.05 -3.42
N ALA A 67 -13.91 11.80 -2.29
CA ALA A 67 -13.26 11.85 -0.97
C ALA A 67 -12.33 10.65 -0.74
N VAL A 68 -11.24 10.86 0.00
CA VAL A 68 -10.28 9.81 0.39
C VAL A 68 -10.89 8.96 1.49
N ILE A 69 -11.18 7.70 1.16
CA ILE A 69 -11.76 6.69 2.03
C ILE A 69 -10.68 5.88 2.75
N GLY A 70 -9.47 5.79 2.20
CA GLY A 70 -8.41 5.04 2.85
C GLY A 70 -7.19 4.88 1.97
N VAL A 71 -6.14 4.31 2.55
CA VAL A 71 -4.91 3.98 1.84
C VAL A 71 -4.96 2.51 1.45
N LEU A 72 -4.55 2.22 0.22
CA LEU A 72 -4.33 0.85 -0.24
C LEU A 72 -2.89 0.47 0.14
N MET A 73 -2.73 -0.32 1.20
CA MET A 73 -1.41 -0.72 1.71
C MET A 73 -0.67 -1.72 0.82
N ASP A 74 -1.36 -2.35 -0.14
CA ASP A 74 -0.80 -3.40 -1.00
C ASP A 74 -0.22 -2.85 -2.31
N ASP A 75 0.55 -1.76 -2.25
CA ASP A 75 1.48 -1.40 -3.34
C ASP A 75 2.77 -2.24 -3.25
N THR A 76 2.62 -3.54 -2.94
CA THR A 76 3.76 -4.45 -2.99
C THR A 76 4.05 -4.69 -4.46
N ASP A 77 5.05 -3.98 -4.98
CA ASP A 77 5.50 -4.14 -6.36
C ASP A 77 5.69 -5.65 -6.64
N PRO A 78 5.03 -6.21 -7.66
CA PRO A 78 5.20 -7.61 -8.03
C PRO A 78 6.68 -7.96 -8.28
N LEU A 79 7.53 -6.98 -8.63
CA LEU A 79 8.98 -7.16 -8.74
C LEU A 79 9.64 -7.49 -7.39
N VAL A 80 9.22 -6.87 -6.29
CA VAL A 80 9.75 -7.16 -4.93
C VAL A 80 9.24 -8.52 -4.46
N THR A 81 8.03 -8.91 -4.85
CA THR A 81 7.49 -10.25 -4.56
C THR A 81 8.32 -11.34 -5.26
N VAL A 82 8.88 -11.07 -6.45
CA VAL A 82 9.80 -12.00 -7.14
C VAL A 82 11.16 -12.09 -6.43
N MET A 83 11.63 -11.01 -5.82
CA MET A 83 12.88 -11.00 -5.05
C MET A 83 12.73 -11.60 -3.64
N LYS A 84 11.51 -11.71 -3.12
CA LYS A 84 11.23 -12.42 -1.87
C LYS A 84 11.43 -13.91 -2.09
N VAL A 85 12.51 -14.44 -1.54
CA VAL A 85 12.77 -15.88 -1.46
C VAL A 85 11.76 -16.50 -0.50
N GLU A 86 10.58 -16.90 -0.98
CA GLU A 86 9.53 -17.52 -0.15
C GLU A 86 9.94 -18.89 0.41
N LYS A 87 10.98 -19.51 -0.16
CA LYS A 87 11.41 -20.85 0.20
C LYS A 87 12.85 -20.81 0.68
N ALA A 88 13.08 -21.19 1.93
CA ALA A 88 14.43 -21.45 2.42
C ALA A 88 15.14 -22.40 1.43
N PRO A 89 16.36 -22.08 0.96
CA PRO A 89 17.09 -22.98 0.09
C PRO A 89 17.22 -24.34 0.79
N GLN A 90 16.86 -25.41 0.10
CA GLN A 90 16.86 -26.77 0.64
C GLN A 90 18.28 -27.38 0.61
N GLU A 91 19.24 -26.68 0.01
CA GLU A 91 20.64 -27.04 -0.08
C GLU A 91 21.31 -26.76 1.27
N THR A 92 21.78 -27.82 1.92
CA THR A 92 22.49 -27.69 3.19
C THR A 92 23.98 -27.63 2.89
N TYR A 93 24.77 -26.86 3.65
CA TYR A 93 26.24 -26.81 3.51
C TYR A 93 26.95 -28.17 3.51
N ALA A 94 26.28 -29.24 3.98
CA ALA A 94 26.76 -30.61 3.94
C ALA A 94 26.74 -31.25 2.53
N ASP A 95 25.95 -30.72 1.59
CA ASP A 95 25.85 -31.21 0.21
C ASP A 95 26.92 -30.61 -0.72
N ILE A 96 27.60 -29.55 -0.27
CA ILE A 96 28.69 -28.87 -1.01
C ILE A 96 30.03 -29.55 -0.66
N GLY A 97 30.25 -30.75 -1.18
CA GLY A 97 31.47 -31.50 -0.92
C GLY A 97 32.74 -30.84 -1.48
N GLY A 98 33.79 -30.68 -0.65
CA GLY A 98 35.15 -30.34 -1.08
C GLY A 98 35.54 -28.86 -1.01
N LEU A 99 34.66 -27.99 -0.48
CA LEU A 99 34.89 -26.54 -0.34
C LEU A 99 34.92 -26.09 1.14
N ASP A 100 35.38 -26.95 2.05
CA ASP A 100 35.41 -26.69 3.50
C ASP A 100 36.13 -25.38 3.89
N ASN A 101 37.18 -24.99 3.16
CA ASN A 101 37.93 -23.75 3.43
C ASN A 101 37.09 -22.49 3.18
N GLN A 102 36.25 -22.45 2.14
CA GLN A 102 35.40 -21.29 1.85
C GLN A 102 34.12 -21.28 2.70
N ILE A 103 33.65 -22.44 3.15
CA ILE A 103 32.53 -22.55 4.10
C ILE A 103 32.91 -21.95 5.46
N GLN A 104 34.19 -22.04 5.86
CA GLN A 104 34.69 -21.41 7.08
C GLN A 104 34.84 -19.88 6.98
N GLU A 105 34.96 -19.31 5.77
CA GLU A 105 35.05 -17.86 5.54
C GLU A 105 33.68 -17.15 5.49
N ILE A 106 32.61 -17.87 5.14
CA ILE A 106 31.25 -17.30 5.02
C ILE A 106 30.48 -17.34 6.36
N LYS A 107 30.96 -18.13 7.33
CA LYS A 107 30.31 -18.35 8.62
C LYS A 107 30.65 -17.25 9.65
#